data_AF-A0A839E024-F1
#
_entry.id   AF-A0A839E024-F1
#
_cell.length_a   1.000
_cell.length_b   1.000
_cell.length_c   1.000
_cell.angle_alpha   90.00
_cell.angle_beta   90.00
_cell.angle_gamma   90.00
#
_symmetry.space_group_name_H-M   'P 1'
#
loop_
_entity.id
_entity.type
_entity.pdbx_description
1 polymer ?
#
loop_
_entity_poly.entity_id
_entity_poly.type
_entity_poly.pdbx_seq_one_letter_code
_entity_poly.pdbx_strand_id
1 'polypeptide(L)'
;MSEEQTRPLRTMTRTVGALREHDVRFALAGGWAVYEPAHDVDVLIREEDRSAVLDAVERWGMAVRDTVEDWPVRTYDGQQLVDLIHRPDEHPVDRALLDRAERIRVGPVAVPVMSATHLVIDRMLVFGPHRCDLAETLLIALSCVSSSTGRW
;
A
#
# COMPACT_ATOMS: atom_id res chain seq x y z
N MET A 1 -4.15 -3.68 22.39
CA MET A 1 -3.53 -4.05 21.09
C MET A 1 -2.14 -4.58 21.39
N SER A 2 -1.78 -5.79 20.94
CA SER A 2 -0.43 -6.35 21.18
C SER A 2 0.63 -5.57 20.40
N GLU A 3 1.89 -5.55 20.86
CA GLU A 3 3.00 -4.84 20.18
C GLU A 3 3.18 -5.24 18.72
N GLU A 4 2.88 -6.50 18.40
CA GLU A 4 2.91 -7.06 17.05
C GLU A 4 1.89 -6.42 16.12
N GLN A 5 0.71 -6.02 16.64
CA GLN A 5 -0.32 -5.33 15.85
C GLN A 5 -0.01 -3.84 15.63
N THR A 6 0.79 -3.22 16.50
CA THR A 6 1.13 -1.78 16.38
C THR A 6 2.34 -1.53 15.49
N ARG A 7 3.21 -2.53 15.29
CA ARG A 7 4.43 -2.39 14.48
C ARG A 7 4.16 -2.09 13.00
N PRO A 8 3.23 -2.78 12.31
CA PRO A 8 2.86 -2.45 10.94
C PRO A 8 2.34 -1.01 10.82
N LEU A 9 1.49 -0.57 11.75
CA LEU A 9 0.93 0.80 11.76
C LEU A 9 2.02 1.87 11.96
N ARG A 10 2.97 1.63 12.87
CA ARG A 10 4.11 2.54 13.09
C ARG A 10 4.96 2.64 11.82
N THR A 11 5.22 1.52 11.16
CA THR A 11 6.02 1.47 9.94
C THR A 11 5.31 2.21 8.81
N MET A 12 4.03 1.94 8.58
CA MET A 12 3.20 2.69 7.63
C MET A 12 3.27 4.20 7.90
N THR A 13 3.14 4.61 9.18
CA THR A 13 3.20 6.04 9.57
C THR A 13 4.55 6.66 9.22
N ARG A 14 5.65 5.94 9.45
CA ARG A 14 7.00 6.41 9.11
C ARG A 14 7.23 6.45 7.61
N THR A 15 6.77 5.45 6.86
CA THR A 15 6.87 5.44 5.40
C THR A 15 6.12 6.63 4.80
N VAL A 16 4.89 6.89 5.26
CA VAL A 16 4.10 8.07 4.86
C VAL A 16 4.83 9.37 5.19
N GLY A 17 5.48 9.46 6.36
CA GLY A 17 6.30 10.59 6.75
C GLY A 17 7.46 10.83 5.79
N ALA A 18 8.24 9.78 5.52
CA ALA A 18 9.40 9.82 4.62
C ALA A 18 9.02 10.31 3.22
N LEU A 19 7.98 9.72 2.63
CA LEU A 19 7.57 10.09 1.26
C LEU A 19 7.03 11.51 1.16
N ARG A 20 6.34 12.00 2.20
CA ARG A 20 5.83 13.38 2.25
C ARG A 20 6.93 14.42 2.39
N GLU A 21 7.91 14.15 3.24
CA GLU A 21 9.03 15.07 3.44
C GLU A 21 9.81 15.31 2.14
N HIS A 22 9.79 14.32 1.24
CA HIS A 22 10.46 14.36 -0.05
C HIS A 22 9.54 14.67 -1.24
N ASP A 23 8.31 15.13 -0.99
CA ASP A 23 7.30 15.49 -2.01
C ASP A 23 7.03 14.39 -3.04
N VAL A 24 7.14 13.13 -2.63
CA VAL A 24 6.88 11.97 -3.47
C VAL A 24 5.37 11.76 -3.57
N ARG A 25 4.88 11.51 -4.79
CA ARG A 25 3.50 11.05 -5.01
C ARG A 25 3.40 9.55 -4.79
N PHE A 26 2.43 9.13 -4.00
CA PHE A 26 2.20 7.72 -3.68
C PHE A 26 0.74 7.47 -3.28
N ALA A 27 0.37 6.19 -3.16
CA ALA A 27 -0.87 5.74 -2.54
C ALA A 27 -0.64 4.45 -1.74
N LEU A 28 -1.30 4.28 -0.59
CA LEU A 28 -1.31 2.99 0.11
C LEU A 28 -2.20 2.00 -0.65
N ALA A 29 -1.75 0.75 -0.71
CA ALA A 29 -2.47 -0.38 -1.32
C ALA A 29 -2.64 -1.53 -0.30
N GLY A 30 -3.03 -2.71 -0.78
CA GLY A 30 -3.09 -3.93 0.03
C GLY A 30 -4.10 -3.87 1.17
N GLY A 31 -3.87 -4.65 2.22
CA GLY A 31 -4.82 -4.75 3.35
C GLY A 31 -5.02 -3.43 4.10
N TRP A 32 -4.03 -2.53 4.09
CA TRP A 32 -4.16 -1.17 4.64
C TRP A 32 -5.24 -0.34 3.95
N ALA A 33 -5.51 -0.63 2.68
CA ALA A 33 -6.52 0.06 1.92
C ALA A 33 -7.95 -0.44 2.21
N VAL A 34 -8.08 -1.52 2.98
CA VAL A 34 -9.33 -2.21 3.33
C VAL A 34 -9.59 -2.20 4.86
N TYR A 35 -8.83 -1.42 5.64
CA TYR A 35 -8.88 -1.43 7.11
C TYR A 35 -8.55 -2.78 7.77
N GLU A 36 -7.90 -3.70 7.06
CA GLU A 36 -7.37 -4.91 7.65
C GLU A 36 -5.91 -4.67 8.06
N PRO A 37 -5.49 -5.00 9.30
CA PRO A 37 -4.09 -4.92 9.68
C PRO A 37 -3.27 -5.89 8.83
N ALA A 38 -2.69 -5.38 7.75
CA ALA A 38 -1.83 -6.16 6.86
C ALA A 38 -0.49 -6.47 7.52
N HIS A 39 0.06 -7.63 7.18
CA HIS A 39 1.38 -8.04 7.64
C HIS A 39 2.49 -7.15 7.13
N ASP A 40 2.34 -6.56 5.94
CA ASP A 40 3.31 -5.70 5.27
C ASP A 40 2.66 -4.36 4.88
N VAL A 41 3.47 -3.37 4.47
CA VAL A 41 2.98 -2.06 4.02
C VAL A 41 3.17 -1.92 2.52
N ASP A 42 2.08 -1.97 1.76
CA ASP A 42 2.10 -1.81 0.30
C ASP A 42 1.94 -0.35 -0.10
N VAL A 43 2.88 0.17 -0.89
CA VAL A 43 2.88 1.57 -1.33
C VAL A 43 3.03 1.64 -2.84
N LEU A 44 2.01 2.14 -3.53
CA LEU A 44 2.12 2.48 -4.94
C LEU A 44 2.98 3.73 -5.14
N ILE A 45 3.95 3.66 -6.04
CA ILE A 45 4.84 4.76 -6.44
C ILE A 45 4.95 4.77 -7.96
N ARG A 46 5.33 5.88 -8.59
CA ARG A 46 5.64 5.85 -10.02
C ARG A 46 7.06 5.32 -10.25
N GLU A 47 7.28 4.62 -11.35
CA GLU A 47 8.62 4.10 -11.70
C GLU A 47 9.65 5.24 -11.82
N GLU A 48 9.24 6.38 -12.40
CA GLU A 48 10.06 7.59 -12.52
C GLU A 48 10.47 8.20 -11.16
N ASP A 49 9.68 7.97 -10.12
CA ASP A 49 9.94 8.49 -8.78
C ASP A 49 10.76 7.51 -7.92
N ARG A 50 11.11 6.32 -8.45
CA ARG A 50 11.78 5.24 -7.70
C ARG A 50 13.03 5.74 -6.97
N SER A 51 13.93 6.44 -7.64
CA SER A 51 15.16 6.94 -7.00
C SER A 51 14.86 7.88 -5.83
N ALA A 52 13.90 8.80 -6.00
CA ALA A 52 13.51 9.73 -4.96
C ALA A 52 12.84 9.03 -3.77
N VAL A 53 12.04 8.00 -4.04
CA VAL A 53 11.41 7.15 -3.02
C VAL A 53 12.48 6.44 -2.19
N LEU A 54 13.47 5.82 -2.84
CA LEU A 54 14.53 5.06 -2.15
C LEU A 54 15.37 5.99 -1.27
N ASP A 55 15.80 7.13 -1.81
CA ASP A 55 16.51 8.16 -1.04
C ASP A 55 15.68 8.62 0.17
N ALA A 56 14.37 8.78 0.01
CA ALA A 56 13.47 9.23 1.06
C ALA A 56 13.38 8.24 2.23
N VAL A 57 13.17 6.96 1.93
CA VAL A 57 13.05 5.92 2.96
C VAL A 57 14.38 5.62 3.64
N GLU A 58 15.50 5.68 2.91
CA GLU A 58 16.84 5.51 3.47
C GLU A 58 17.22 6.62 4.44
N ARG A 59 16.88 7.88 4.14
CA ARG A 59 17.08 9.01 5.06
C ARG A 59 16.33 8.85 6.38
N TRP A 60 15.22 8.12 6.35
CA TRP A 60 14.43 7.76 7.53
C TRP A 60 14.94 6.49 8.24
N GLY A 61 16.05 5.92 7.77
CA GLY A 61 16.72 4.75 8.35
C GLY A 61 16.09 3.41 7.94
N MET A 62 15.29 3.38 6.87
CA MET A 62 14.75 2.13 6.33
C MET A 62 15.78 1.48 5.42
N ALA A 63 15.94 0.16 5.52
CA ALA A 63 16.89 -0.58 4.71
C ALA A 63 16.26 -0.98 3.38
N VAL A 64 16.84 -0.53 2.26
CA VAL A 64 16.45 -0.98 0.92
C VAL A 64 17.16 -2.30 0.61
N ARG A 65 16.42 -3.25 0.06
CA ARG A 65 16.99 -4.48 -0.49
C ARG A 65 16.58 -4.62 -1.94
N ASP A 66 17.57 -4.59 -2.81
CA ASP A 66 17.37 -4.98 -4.20
C ASP A 66 17.08 -6.49 -4.24
N THR A 67 15.98 -6.83 -4.88
CA THR A 67 15.64 -8.20 -5.24
C THR A 67 16.23 -8.49 -6.62
N VAL A 68 16.52 -9.76 -6.92
CA VAL A 68 16.96 -10.18 -8.27
C VAL A 68 15.85 -9.91 -9.29
N GLU A 69 14.61 -9.95 -8.84
CA GLU A 69 13.44 -9.46 -9.55
C GLU A 69 13.41 -7.93 -9.46
N ASP A 70 13.23 -7.22 -10.57
CA ASP A 70 13.10 -5.75 -10.61
C ASP A 70 11.84 -5.22 -9.87
N TRP A 71 11.08 -6.12 -9.22
CA TRP A 71 9.70 -5.90 -8.81
C TRP A 71 9.14 -6.89 -7.76
N PRO A 72 8.49 -6.43 -6.65
CA PRO A 72 8.51 -5.07 -6.08
C PRO A 72 9.82 -4.77 -5.35
N VAL A 73 10.14 -3.48 -5.19
CA VAL A 73 11.33 -3.09 -4.40
C VAL A 73 11.01 -3.23 -2.92
N ARG A 74 11.78 -4.04 -2.21
CA ARG A 74 11.54 -4.33 -0.80
C ARG A 74 12.34 -3.41 0.10
N THR A 75 11.66 -2.78 1.05
CA THR A 75 12.29 -1.91 2.06
C THR A 75 11.84 -2.31 3.45
N TYR A 76 12.66 -2.04 4.47
CA TYR A 76 12.43 -2.55 5.82
C TYR A 76 12.60 -1.47 6.90
N ASP A 77 11.58 -1.29 7.76
CA ASP A 77 11.73 -0.62 9.07
C ASP A 77 12.04 -1.67 10.14
N GLY A 78 13.34 -1.90 10.37
CA GLY A 78 13.83 -2.99 11.21
C GLY A 78 13.60 -4.37 10.57
N GLN A 79 12.48 -5.02 10.89
CA GLN A 79 12.06 -6.30 10.29
C GLN A 79 10.67 -6.20 9.66
N GLN A 80 10.04 -5.02 9.73
CA GLN A 80 8.75 -4.80 9.12
C GLN A 80 8.95 -4.48 7.64
N LEU A 81 8.35 -5.26 6.76
CA LEU A 81 8.45 -5.08 5.31
C LEU A 81 7.52 -3.97 4.82
N VAL A 82 8.03 -3.23 3.84
CA VAL A 82 7.35 -2.21 3.06
C VAL A 82 7.65 -2.50 1.59
N ASP A 83 6.62 -2.88 0.84
CA ASP A 83 6.72 -3.15 -0.60
C ASP A 83 6.44 -1.84 -1.37
N LEU A 84 7.43 -1.43 -2.16
CA LEU A 84 7.34 -0.25 -3.01
C LEU A 84 6.96 -0.66 -4.42
N ILE A 85 5.77 -0.25 -4.82
CA ILE A 85 5.02 -0.82 -5.92
C ILE A 85 4.85 0.22 -7.09
N HIS A 86 5.70 0.17 -8.12
CA HIS A 86 5.63 0.81 -9.44
C HIS A 86 4.92 0.10 -10.62
N ARG A 87 4.69 -1.23 -10.61
CA ARG A 87 3.99 -2.01 -11.66
C ARG A 87 3.01 -3.09 -11.15
N PRO A 88 1.90 -2.73 -10.45
CA PRO A 88 0.89 -3.71 -10.02
C PRO A 88 0.31 -4.45 -11.24
N ASP A 89 0.20 -5.77 -11.15
CA ASP A 89 -0.29 -6.65 -12.23
C ASP A 89 0.35 -6.37 -13.61
N GLU A 90 1.66 -6.07 -13.63
CA GLU A 90 2.45 -5.69 -14.82
C GLU A 90 2.11 -4.33 -15.45
N HIS A 91 1.14 -3.60 -14.89
CA HIS A 91 0.71 -2.28 -15.36
C HIS A 91 1.46 -1.17 -14.62
N PRO A 92 2.10 -0.22 -15.31
CA PRO A 92 2.82 0.87 -14.65
C PRO A 92 1.87 1.77 -13.86
N VAL A 93 2.29 2.14 -12.64
CA VAL A 93 1.63 3.16 -11.85
C VAL A 93 1.84 4.51 -12.52
N ASP A 94 0.77 5.05 -13.08
CA ASP A 94 0.75 6.38 -13.67
C ASP A 94 0.13 7.42 -12.72
N ARG A 95 0.18 8.68 -13.16
CA ARG A 95 -0.41 9.78 -12.40
C ARG A 95 -1.93 9.65 -12.26
N ALA A 96 -2.62 9.12 -13.28
CA ALA A 96 -4.07 9.01 -13.26
C ALA A 96 -4.54 7.98 -12.21
N LEU A 97 -3.80 6.89 -12.02
CA LEU A 97 -4.02 5.91 -10.97
C LEU A 97 -3.86 6.54 -9.59
N LEU A 98 -2.76 7.27 -9.36
CA LEU A 98 -2.52 7.94 -8.07
C LEU A 98 -3.53 9.07 -7.79
N ASP A 99 -3.95 9.82 -8.82
CA ASP A 99 -4.94 10.90 -8.68
C ASP A 99 -6.35 10.37 -8.32
N ARG A 100 -6.61 9.05 -8.50
CA ARG A 100 -7.84 8.37 -8.03
C ARG A 100 -7.78 7.94 -6.56
N ALA A 101 -6.63 8.06 -5.90
CA ALA A 101 -6.49 7.69 -4.51
C ALA A 101 -7.32 8.62 -3.60
N GLU A 102 -8.03 8.04 -2.66
CA GLU A 102 -8.86 8.77 -1.70
C GLU A 102 -8.07 9.07 -0.44
N ARG A 103 -8.23 10.28 0.11
CA ARG A 103 -7.58 10.63 1.38
C ARG A 103 -8.37 10.05 2.55
N ILE A 104 -7.83 9.01 3.15
CA ILE A 104 -8.45 8.28 4.26
C ILE A 104 -7.58 8.42 5.52
N ARG A 105 -8.19 8.44 6.71
CA ARG A 105 -7.47 8.39 7.99
C ARG A 105 -7.15 6.94 8.35
N VAL A 106 -5.86 6.63 8.45
CA VAL A 106 -5.32 5.34 8.88
C VAL A 106 -4.46 5.57 10.13
N GLY A 107 -4.94 5.08 11.28
CA GLY A 107 -4.36 5.39 12.59
C GLY A 107 -4.16 6.91 12.79
N PRO A 108 -2.94 7.39 13.03
CA PRO A 108 -2.68 8.80 13.33
C PRO A 108 -2.59 9.73 12.11
N VAL A 109 -2.56 9.21 10.88
CA VAL A 109 -2.32 10.01 9.67
C VAL A 109 -3.47 9.91 8.66
N ALA A 110 -3.79 11.04 8.02
CA ALA A 110 -4.57 11.01 6.77
C ALA A 110 -3.60 10.74 5.63
N VAL A 111 -3.88 9.81 4.73
CA VAL A 111 -2.98 9.31 3.68
C VAL A 111 -3.77 9.00 2.39
N PRO A 112 -3.21 9.21 1.18
CA PRO A 112 -3.83 8.71 -0.05
C PRO A 112 -3.85 7.17 -0.02
N VAL A 113 -5.04 6.60 -0.19
CA VAL A 113 -5.30 5.17 -0.23
C VAL A 113 -5.91 4.84 -1.59
N MET A 114 -5.44 3.79 -2.24
CA MET A 114 -5.95 3.36 -3.54
C MET A 114 -7.46 3.15 -3.48
N SER A 115 -8.18 3.60 -4.51
CA SER A 115 -9.65 3.53 -4.53
C SER A 115 -10.14 2.09 -4.32
N ALA A 116 -11.24 1.92 -3.58
CA ALA A 116 -11.93 0.65 -3.38
C ALA A 116 -12.11 -0.18 -4.67
N THR A 117 -12.47 0.49 -5.77
CA THR A 117 -12.67 -0.16 -7.07
C THR A 117 -11.41 -0.84 -7.59
N HIS A 118 -10.25 -0.18 -7.49
CA HIS A 118 -8.99 -0.78 -7.95
C HIS A 118 -8.52 -1.88 -7.01
N LEU A 119 -8.73 -1.76 -5.70
CA LEU A 119 -8.42 -2.83 -4.76
C LEU A 119 -9.19 -4.12 -5.08
N VAL A 120 -10.48 -4.00 -5.41
CA VAL A 120 -11.29 -5.15 -5.82
C VAL A 120 -10.83 -5.71 -7.18
N ILE A 121 -10.45 -4.84 -8.13
CA ILE A 121 -9.93 -5.26 -9.44
C ILE A 121 -8.60 -6.02 -9.28
N ASP A 122 -7.60 -5.46 -8.60
CA ASP A 122 -6.29 -6.08 -8.37
C ASP A 122 -6.47 -7.45 -7.68
N ARG A 123 -7.35 -7.52 -6.66
CA ARG A 123 -7.66 -8.79 -5.98
C ARG A 123 -8.31 -9.81 -6.92
N MET A 124 -9.19 -9.35 -7.82
CA MET A 124 -9.82 -10.21 -8.82
C MET A 124 -8.84 -10.72 -9.87
N LEU A 125 -7.80 -9.95 -10.22
CA LEU A 125 -6.79 -10.34 -11.21
C LEU A 125 -5.84 -11.45 -10.71
N VAL A 126 -5.71 -11.62 -9.39
CA VAL A 126 -4.94 -12.72 -8.78
C VAL A 126 -5.70 -14.07 -8.87
N PHE A 127 -6.99 -14.08 -9.21
CA PHE A 127 -7.74 -15.32 -9.36
C PHE A 127 -7.32 -16.08 -10.62
N GLY A 128 -6.84 -17.30 -10.41
CA GLY A 128 -6.57 -18.28 -11.46
C GLY A 128 -7.53 -19.47 -11.39
N PRO A 129 -7.51 -20.39 -12.37
CA PRO A 129 -8.43 -21.54 -12.44
C PRO A 129 -8.40 -22.49 -11.24
N HIS A 130 -7.41 -22.34 -10.33
CA HIS A 130 -7.25 -23.14 -9.12
C HIS A 130 -7.38 -22.35 -7.81
N ARG A 131 -7.64 -21.04 -7.88
CA ARG A 131 -7.99 -20.21 -6.74
C ARG A 131 -9.21 -19.36 -7.12
N CYS A 132 -10.40 -19.90 -6.85
CA CYS A 132 -11.67 -19.17 -6.94
C CYS A 132 -12.31 -19.10 -5.54
N ASP A 133 -11.52 -18.80 -4.51
CA ASP A 133 -12.08 -18.48 -3.20
C ASP A 133 -12.42 -16.99 -3.17
N LEU A 134 -13.70 -16.67 -3.40
CA LEU A 134 -14.20 -15.30 -3.43
C LEU A 134 -14.46 -14.75 -2.02
N ALA A 135 -14.36 -15.55 -0.96
CA ALA A 135 -14.79 -15.14 0.39
C ALA A 135 -14.05 -13.87 0.86
N GLU A 136 -12.73 -13.85 0.75
CA GLU A 136 -11.90 -12.70 1.15
C GLU A 136 -12.15 -11.48 0.26
N THR A 137 -12.32 -11.67 -1.05
CA THR A 137 -12.62 -10.57 -1.99
C THR A 137 -13.99 -9.96 -1.75
N LEU A 138 -14.99 -10.77 -1.38
CA LEU A 138 -16.32 -10.29 -1.00
C LEU A 138 -16.28 -9.48 0.30
N LEU A 139 -15.46 -9.88 1.28
CA LEU A 139 -15.25 -9.09 2.51
C LEU A 139 -14.61 -7.73 2.22
N ILE A 140 -13.62 -7.69 1.33
CA ILE A 140 -13.00 -6.44 0.85
C ILE A 140 -14.09 -5.54 0.23
N ALA A 141 -14.85 -6.06 -0.73
CA ALA A 141 -15.92 -5.30 -1.38
C ALA A 141 -16.97 -4.76 -0.39
N LEU A 142 -17.35 -5.54 0.63
CA LEU A 142 -18.29 -5.13 1.68
C LEU A 142 -17.74 -3.99 2.56
N SER A 143 -16.43 -4.03 2.88
CA SER A 143 -15.79 -2.96 3.66
C SER A 143 -15.76 -1.64 2.88
N CYS A 144 -15.55 -1.71 1.56
CA CYS A 144 -15.55 -0.55 0.68
C CYS A 144 -16.94 0.11 0.61
N VAL A 145 -18.01 -0.69 0.56
CA VAL A 145 -19.40 -0.20 0.56
C VAL A 145 -19.73 0.50 1.87
N SER A 146 -19.34 -0.08 3.01
CA SER A 146 -19.59 0.50 4.35
C SER A 146 -18.86 1.84 4.55
N SER A 147 -17.64 1.95 4.00
CA SER A 147 -16.83 3.18 4.03
C SER A 147 -17.46 4.33 3.25
N SER A 148 -18.17 4.03 2.16
CA SER A 148 -18.86 5.02 1.32
C SER A 148 -20.19 5.52 1.89
N THR A 149 -20.80 4.77 2.81
CA THR A 149 -22.16 5.05 3.34
C THR A 149 -22.19 5.56 4.78
N GLY A 150 -21.03 5.68 5.45
CA GLY A 150 -20.92 6.37 6.75
C GLY A 150 -21.75 5.75 7.88
N ARG A 151 -21.97 4.43 7.86
CA ARG A 151 -22.64 3.72 8.96
C ARG A 151 -21.62 2.92 9.77
N TRP A 152 -21.51 3.29 11.04
CA TRP A 152 -20.73 2.62 12.09
C TRP A 152 -21.61 1.62 12.85
#